data_AF-A0A0F8Y124-F1
#
_entry.id   AF-A0A0F8Y124-F1
#
_cell.length_a   1.000
_cell.length_b   1.000
_cell.length_c   1.000
_cell.angle_alpha   90.00
_cell.angle_beta   90.00
_cell.angle_gamma   90.00
#
_symmetry.space_group_name_H-M   'P 1'
#
loop_
_entity.id
_entity.type
_entity.pdbx_description
1 polymer ?
#
loop_
_entity_poly.entity_id
_entity_poly.type
_entity_poly.pdbx_seq_one_letter_code
_entity_poly.pdbx_strand_id
1 'polypeptide(L)'
;SLGLVERDAALERLQLSRPVWVFMAKEAAVWHAKEFGYVTADTLRVLCPVPEGQDARIVGAVLKDKRLVKVSYTPTQRASSHARPIAVFRLREA
;
A
#
# COMPACT_ATOMS: atom_id res chain seq x y z
N SER A 1 -6.58 28.46 21.86
CA SER A 1 -5.41 27.79 22.47
C SER A 1 -4.52 27.27 21.34
N LEU A 2 -3.20 27.32 21.51
CA LEU A 2 -2.21 26.87 20.53
C LEU A 2 -2.49 25.43 20.03
N GLY A 3 -2.93 24.55 20.93
CA GLY A 3 -3.23 23.15 20.61
C GLY A 3 -4.41 22.90 19.66
N LEU A 4 -5.33 23.85 19.47
CA LEU A 4 -6.40 23.70 18.46
C LEU A 4 -5.87 23.95 17.04
N VAL A 5 -4.98 24.93 16.88
CA VAL A 5 -4.35 25.27 15.59
C VAL A 5 -3.39 24.15 15.16
N GLU A 6 -2.63 23.60 16.09
CA GLU A 6 -1.73 22.46 15.82
C GLU A 6 -2.50 21.18 15.49
N ARG A 7 -3.63 20.93 16.16
CA ARG A 7 -4.54 19.83 15.84
C ARG A 7 -5.10 19.97 14.43
N ASP A 8 -5.60 21.14 14.06
CA ASP A 8 -6.25 21.36 12.77
C ASP A 8 -5.24 21.26 11.62
N ALA A 9 -4.03 21.79 11.78
CA ALA A 9 -2.95 21.62 10.82
C ALA A 9 -2.48 20.15 10.70
N ALA A 10 -2.44 19.40 11.81
CA ALA A 10 -2.13 17.97 11.78
C ALA A 10 -3.25 17.18 11.07
N LEU A 11 -4.51 17.55 11.28
CA LEU A 11 -5.67 16.94 10.63
C LEU A 11 -5.66 17.20 9.12
N GLU A 12 -5.34 18.42 8.70
CA GLU A 12 -5.28 18.82 7.30
C GLU A 12 -4.13 18.11 6.56
N ARG A 13 -2.95 17.99 7.19
CA ARG A 13 -1.84 17.17 6.67
C ARG A 13 -2.22 15.68 6.58
N LEU A 14 -2.96 15.15 7.55
CA LEU A 14 -3.43 13.76 7.53
C LEU A 14 -4.47 13.53 6.41
N GLN A 15 -5.38 14.49 6.21
CA GLN A 15 -6.43 14.45 5.20
C GLN A 15 -5.89 14.58 3.78
N LEU A 16 -4.82 15.35 3.57
CA LEU A 16 -4.16 15.50 2.27
C LEU A 16 -3.16 14.37 1.97
N SER A 17 -2.43 13.89 2.98
CA SER A 17 -1.39 12.87 2.79
C SER A 17 -1.96 11.49 2.44
N ARG A 18 -3.10 11.11 3.01
CA ARG A 18 -3.67 9.77 2.83
C ARG A 18 -4.17 9.52 1.40
N PRO A 19 -4.95 10.41 0.75
CA PRO A 19 -5.35 10.23 -0.65
C PRO A 19 -4.17 10.24 -1.61
N VAL A 20 -3.20 11.14 -1.42
CA VAL A 20 -1.99 11.21 -2.26
C VAL A 20 -1.18 9.93 -2.13
N TRP A 21 -0.94 9.46 -0.91
CA TRP A 21 -0.22 8.21 -0.70
C TRP A 21 -0.97 7.02 -1.32
N VAL A 22 -2.29 6.92 -1.13
CA VAL A 22 -3.08 5.82 -1.72
C VAL A 22 -2.99 5.84 -3.24
N PHE A 23 -3.03 7.01 -3.87
CA PHE A 23 -2.85 7.16 -5.32
C PHE A 23 -1.45 6.68 -5.74
N MET A 24 -0.39 7.21 -5.12
CA MET A 24 0.99 6.83 -5.42
C MET A 24 1.23 5.33 -5.23
N ALA A 25 0.69 4.75 -4.16
CA ALA A 25 0.81 3.33 -3.86
C ALA A 25 0.09 2.46 -4.92
N LYS A 26 -1.08 2.89 -5.41
CA LYS A 26 -1.80 2.20 -6.50
C LYS A 26 -1.00 2.22 -7.79
N GLU A 27 -0.46 3.39 -8.17
CA GLU A 27 0.35 3.51 -9.39
C GLU A 27 1.64 2.69 -9.28
N ALA A 28 2.33 2.72 -8.14
CA ALA A 28 3.52 1.90 -7.90
C ALA A 28 3.22 0.39 -8.01
N ALA A 29 2.07 -0.06 -7.48
CA ALA A 29 1.68 -1.46 -7.55
C ALA A 29 1.40 -1.91 -9.00
N VAL A 30 0.71 -1.08 -9.78
CA VAL A 30 0.42 -1.35 -11.19
C VAL A 30 1.68 -1.32 -12.03
N TRP A 31 2.55 -0.32 -11.83
CA TRP A 31 3.84 -0.24 -12.50
C TRP A 31 4.69 -1.48 -12.24
N HIS A 32 4.83 -1.92 -10.98
CA HIS A 32 5.63 -3.09 -10.66
C HIS A 32 5.02 -4.37 -11.23
N ALA A 33 3.69 -4.54 -11.17
CA ALA A 33 3.01 -5.69 -11.77
C ALA A 33 3.19 -5.72 -13.30
N LYS A 34 3.25 -4.55 -13.95
CA LYS A 34 3.52 -4.42 -15.38
C LYS A 34 4.95 -4.83 -15.72
N GLU A 35 5.93 -4.36 -14.95
CA GLU A 35 7.35 -4.55 -15.22
C GLU A 35 7.83 -5.97 -14.89
N PHE A 36 7.42 -6.48 -13.73
CA PHE A 36 7.94 -7.75 -13.18
C PHE A 36 6.92 -8.89 -13.23
N GLY A 37 5.74 -8.66 -13.81
CA GLY A 37 4.68 -9.65 -13.96
C GLY A 37 3.88 -9.97 -12.70
N TYR A 38 4.26 -9.43 -11.53
CA TYR A 38 3.49 -9.55 -10.29
C TYR A 38 3.82 -8.46 -9.27
N VAL A 39 3.00 -8.32 -8.23
CA VAL A 39 3.23 -7.46 -7.07
C VAL A 39 2.68 -8.11 -5.80
N THR A 40 3.33 -7.87 -4.67
CA THR A 40 2.90 -8.35 -3.34
C THR A 40 2.82 -7.21 -2.34
N ALA A 41 2.26 -7.48 -1.16
CA ALA A 41 2.27 -6.52 -0.05
C ALA A 41 3.69 -6.16 0.42
N ASP A 42 4.65 -7.08 0.31
CA ASP A 42 6.04 -6.81 0.68
C ASP A 42 6.71 -5.90 -0.35
N THR A 43 6.52 -6.18 -1.64
CA THR A 43 6.96 -5.32 -2.75
C THR A 43 6.46 -3.89 -2.57
N LEU A 44 5.15 -3.73 -2.33
CA LEU A 44 4.54 -2.41 -2.22
C LEU A 44 5.06 -1.64 -1.00
N ARG A 45 5.37 -2.30 0.12
CA ARG A 45 5.97 -1.65 1.30
C ARG A 45 7.38 -1.13 1.04
N VAL A 46 8.13 -1.76 0.15
CA VAL A 46 9.45 -1.29 -0.27
C VAL A 46 9.33 -0.10 -1.22
N LEU A 47 8.45 -0.19 -2.22
CA LEU A 47 8.26 0.87 -3.22
C LEU A 47 7.59 2.12 -2.66
N CYS A 48 6.58 1.93 -1.80
CA CYS A 48 5.77 2.99 -1.23
C CYS A 48 5.56 2.70 0.26
N PRO A 49 6.53 3.05 1.12
CA PRO A 49 6.44 2.84 2.55
C PRO A 49 5.17 3.47 3.12
N VAL A 50 4.52 2.76 4.05
CA VAL A 50 3.34 3.28 4.74
C VAL A 50 3.76 4.48 5.59
N PRO A 51 3.09 5.65 5.49
CA PRO A 51 3.46 6.83 6.25
C PRO A 51 3.38 6.55 7.74
N GLU A 52 4.22 7.23 8.52
CA GLU A 52 4.23 7.10 9.98
C GLU A 52 2.83 7.41 10.56
N GLY A 53 2.44 6.65 11.59
CA GLY A 53 1.13 6.78 12.23
C GLY A 53 -0.04 6.19 11.44
N GLN A 54 0.17 5.65 10.22
CA GLN A 54 -0.89 4.99 9.44
C GLN A 54 -0.92 3.48 9.68
N ASP A 55 -2.13 2.92 9.61
CA ASP A 55 -2.34 1.49 9.77
C ASP A 55 -1.76 0.71 8.57
N ALA A 56 -0.86 -0.23 8.85
CA ALA A 56 -0.20 -1.07 7.86
C ALA A 56 -1.17 -1.89 6.98
N ARG A 57 -2.42 -2.11 7.38
CA ARG A 57 -3.47 -2.80 6.59
C ARG A 57 -3.88 -2.02 5.35
N ILE A 58 -3.58 -0.73 5.28
CA ILE A 58 -3.86 0.11 4.10
C ILE A 58 -3.21 -0.45 2.81
N VAL A 59 -2.07 -1.14 2.93
CA VAL A 59 -1.39 -1.82 1.81
C VAL A 59 -2.29 -2.85 1.14
N GLY A 60 -3.01 -3.65 1.92
CA GLY A 60 -3.92 -4.66 1.39
C GLY A 60 -5.12 -4.03 0.66
N ALA A 61 -5.56 -2.83 1.09
CA ALA A 61 -6.61 -2.08 0.41
C ALA A 61 -6.15 -1.50 -0.92
N VAL A 62 -4.90 -1.03 -1.01
CA VAL A 62 -4.29 -0.57 -2.27
C VAL A 62 -4.27 -1.67 -3.33
N LEU A 63 -3.90 -2.89 -2.95
CA LEU A 63 -3.80 -4.02 -3.88
C LEU A 63 -5.17 -4.56 -4.36
N LYS A 64 -6.30 -4.07 -3.81
CA LYS A 64 -7.64 -4.34 -4.34
C LYS A 64 -8.01 -3.44 -5.54
N ASP A 65 -7.06 -2.73 -6.11
CA ASP A 65 -7.26 -1.95 -7.34
C ASP A 65 -7.83 -2.84 -8.47
N LYS A 66 -8.82 -2.34 -9.21
CA LYS A 66 -9.51 -3.07 -10.29
C LYS A 66 -8.57 -3.52 -11.41
N ARG A 67 -7.44 -2.83 -11.60
CA ARG A 67 -6.40 -3.16 -12.59
C ARG A 67 -5.59 -4.39 -12.20
N LEU A 68 -5.70 -4.83 -10.96
CA LEU A 68 -5.01 -6.00 -10.45
C LEU A 68 -5.98 -7.16 -10.23
N VAL A 69 -5.44 -8.37 -10.32
CA VAL A 69 -6.14 -9.61 -9.98
C VAL A 69 -5.25 -10.44 -9.08
N LYS A 70 -5.82 -10.93 -7.98
CA LYS A 70 -5.14 -11.87 -7.08
C LYS A 70 -5.06 -13.23 -7.77
N VAL A 71 -3.86 -13.77 -7.91
CA VAL A 71 -3.62 -15.04 -8.63
C VAL A 71 -3.15 -16.17 -7.73
N SER A 72 -2.46 -15.87 -6.63
CA SER A 72 -1.91 -16.89 -5.73
C SER A 72 -1.55 -16.28 -4.37
N TYR A 73 -0.84 -17.07 -3.55
CA TYR A 73 -0.25 -16.65 -2.29
C TYR A 73 1.22 -17.05 -2.25
N THR A 74 2.02 -16.29 -1.52
CA THR A 74 3.44 -16.58 -1.23
C THR A 74 3.73 -16.24 0.24
N PRO A 75 4.67 -16.90 0.92
CA PRO A 75 5.12 -16.48 2.24
C PRO A 75 5.68 -15.05 2.20
N THR A 76 5.34 -14.24 3.20
CA THR A 76 6.00 -12.94 3.39
C THR A 76 7.48 -13.11 3.72
N GLN A 77 8.31 -12.21 3.20
CA GLN A 77 9.74 -12.14 3.49
C GLN A 77 10.04 -11.38 4.80
N ARG A 78 9.01 -10.79 5.44
CA ARG A 78 9.17 -10.05 6.69
C ARG A 78 9.33 -11.01 7.86
N ALA A 79 10.48 -10.95 8.54
CA ALA A 79 10.79 -11.79 9.70
C ALA A 79 9.73 -11.72 10.82
N SER A 80 9.18 -10.52 11.09
CA SER A 80 8.18 -10.29 12.12
C SER A 80 6.81 -10.95 11.85
N SER A 81 6.59 -11.41 10.62
CA SER A 81 5.31 -11.96 10.20
C SER A 81 5.31 -13.50 10.13
N HIS A 82 6.36 -14.18 10.61
CA HIS A 82 6.45 -15.64 10.68
C HIS A 82 6.08 -16.35 9.37
N ALA A 83 6.53 -15.83 8.23
CA ALA A 83 6.24 -16.39 6.90
C ALA A 83 4.73 -16.53 6.59
N ARG A 84 3.86 -15.73 7.25
CA ARG A 84 2.42 -15.71 6.97
C ARG A 84 2.15 -15.52 5.46
N PRO A 85 1.17 -16.24 4.88
CA PRO A 85 0.83 -16.09 3.48
C PRO A 85 0.38 -14.66 3.14
N ILE A 86 0.93 -14.10 2.08
CA ILE A 86 0.51 -12.84 1.46
C ILE A 86 0.05 -13.09 0.03
N ALA A 87 -0.95 -12.35 -0.41
CA ALA A 87 -1.48 -12.48 -1.76
C ALA A 87 -0.49 -11.97 -2.82
N VAL A 88 -0.43 -12.68 -3.94
CA VAL A 88 0.28 -12.30 -5.16
C VAL A 88 -0.75 -11.77 -6.16
N PHE A 89 -0.48 -10.58 -6.70
CA PHE A 89 -1.34 -9.93 -7.68
C PHE A 89 -0.62 -9.78 -9.02
N ARG A 90 -1.37 -9.86 -10.12
CA ARG A 90 -0.91 -9.53 -11.48
C ARG A 90 -1.78 -8.45 -12.09
N LEU A 91 -1.34 -7.86 -13.19
CA LEU A 91 -2.24 -7.06 -14.03
C LEU A 91 -3.41 -7.92 -14.49
N ARG A 92 -4.60 -7.34 -14.44
CA ARG A 92 -5.78 -7.91 -15.07
C ARG A 92 -5.61 -7.79 -16.58
N GLU A 93 -5.66 -8.93 -17.27
CA GLU A 93 -5.76 -8.95 -18.74
C GLU A 93 -7.07 -8.29 -19.16
N ALA A 94 -7.03 -7.53 -20.26
CA ALA A 94 -8.16 -6.76 -20.77
C ALA A 94 -9.26 -7.66 -21.33
#